data_AF-A0A7C2L217-F1
#
_entry.id   AF-A0A7C2L217-F1
#
_cell.length_a   1.000
_cell.length_b   1.000
_cell.length_c   1.000
_cell.angle_alpha   90.00
_cell.angle_beta   90.00
_cell.angle_gamma   90.00
#
_symmetry.space_group_name_H-M   'P 1'
#
loop_
_entity.id
_entity.type
_entity.pdbx_description
1 polymer ?
#
loop_
_entity_poly.entity_id
_entity_poly.type
_entity_poly.pdbx_seq_one_letter_code
_entity_poly.pdbx_strand_id
1 'polypeptide(L)'
;MPEKFLIILYDSSNYPSRVRVKLWRRLRNLGGIYPNFSLCLIPYRKEIEKDVEEILLDSEINKAIIMVSRPLKRKYAKKLFEIFRESRNREYLELLEECEEFLREIKENLEKGNVSEEEAEELENALESLEKWFKEIEAKGHWSAGARRKVRSKLRECKLRLQSFITEALNRKTHRS
;
A
#
# COMPACT_ATOMS: atom_id res chain seq x y z
N MET A 1 -10.76 16.30 1.26
CA MET A 1 -11.00 15.10 0.42
C MET A 1 -10.54 15.44 -0.98
N PRO A 2 -9.88 14.54 -1.73
CA PRO A 2 -9.50 14.83 -3.12
C PRO A 2 -10.76 15.09 -3.98
N GLU A 3 -10.73 16.18 -4.74
CA GLU A 3 -11.85 16.60 -5.62
C GLU A 3 -11.61 16.25 -7.09
N LYS A 4 -10.36 15.91 -7.43
CA LYS A 4 -9.91 15.48 -8.76
C LYS A 4 -9.22 14.11 -8.66
N PHE A 5 -9.33 13.30 -9.71
CA PHE A 5 -8.74 11.95 -9.80
C PHE A 5 -8.26 11.68 -11.22
N LEU A 6 -7.08 11.09 -11.36
CA LEU A 6 -6.62 10.52 -12.62
C LEU A 6 -7.38 9.22 -12.89
N ILE A 7 -7.85 9.08 -14.12
CA ILE A 7 -8.43 7.85 -14.69
C ILE A 7 -7.44 7.36 -15.75
N ILE A 8 -6.98 6.11 -15.60
CA ILE A 8 -6.09 5.40 -16.54
C ILE A 8 -6.83 4.17 -17.06
N LEU A 9 -6.74 3.90 -18.37
CA LEU A 9 -7.56 2.90 -19.08
C LEU A 9 -6.70 1.91 -19.91
N TYR A 10 -6.73 0.58 -19.65
CA TYR A 10 -5.84 -0.48 -20.24
C TYR A 10 -6.35 -1.95 -20.06
N ASP A 11 -6.64 -2.78 -21.09
CA ASP A 11 -7.49 -4.02 -21.08
C ASP A 11 -7.64 -4.88 -19.78
N SER A 12 -8.90 -5.27 -19.43
CA SER A 12 -9.20 -6.50 -18.68
C SER A 12 -10.57 -7.11 -19.05
N SER A 13 -10.56 -8.38 -19.46
CA SER A 13 -11.71 -9.00 -20.14
C SER A 13 -12.70 -9.83 -19.28
N ASN A 14 -12.61 -9.83 -17.93
CA ASN A 14 -13.31 -10.81 -17.06
C ASN A 14 -14.36 -10.22 -16.07
N TYR A 15 -15.65 -10.17 -16.42
CA TYR A 15 -16.78 -9.87 -15.51
C TYR A 15 -18.11 -10.58 -15.94
N PRO A 16 -19.19 -10.58 -15.14
CA PRO A 16 -20.47 -11.24 -15.51
C PRO A 16 -21.31 -10.49 -16.57
N SER A 17 -21.97 -11.21 -17.49
CA SER A 17 -22.58 -10.64 -18.70
C SER A 17 -23.85 -9.78 -18.48
N ARG A 18 -24.85 -10.27 -17.72
CA ARG A 18 -26.21 -9.69 -17.72
C ARG A 18 -26.29 -8.26 -17.14
N VAL A 19 -25.51 -7.96 -16.10
CA VAL A 19 -25.45 -6.61 -15.50
C VAL A 19 -24.74 -5.62 -16.43
N ARG A 20 -23.64 -6.06 -17.08
CA ARG A 20 -22.92 -5.27 -18.08
C ARG A 20 -23.85 -4.87 -19.24
N VAL A 21 -24.64 -5.79 -19.80
CA VAL A 21 -25.51 -5.52 -20.97
C VAL A 21 -26.56 -4.42 -20.71
N LYS A 22 -27.20 -4.38 -19.53
CA LYS A 22 -28.21 -3.35 -19.21
C LYS A 22 -27.60 -1.96 -19.00
N LEU A 23 -26.40 -1.89 -18.43
CA LEU A 23 -25.66 -0.64 -18.25
C LEU A 23 -25.08 -0.15 -19.59
N TRP A 24 -24.50 -1.07 -20.37
CA TRP A 24 -23.98 -0.88 -21.72
C TRP A 24 -25.01 -0.25 -22.67
N ARG A 25 -26.22 -0.82 -22.79
CA ARG A 25 -27.27 -0.26 -23.65
C ARG A 25 -27.59 1.20 -23.32
N ARG A 26 -27.67 1.57 -22.04
CA ARG A 26 -28.02 2.94 -21.63
C ARG A 26 -26.92 3.95 -21.89
N LEU A 27 -25.66 3.54 -21.76
CA LEU A 27 -24.50 4.42 -21.99
C LEU A 27 -24.12 4.50 -23.48
N ARG A 28 -24.30 3.43 -24.26
CA ARG A 28 -24.13 3.45 -25.72
C ARG A 28 -25.12 4.38 -26.40
N ASN A 29 -26.37 4.43 -25.92
CA ASN A 29 -27.40 5.37 -26.38
C ASN A 29 -27.09 6.85 -26.04
N LEU A 30 -26.03 7.12 -25.27
CA LEU A 30 -25.51 8.46 -24.97
C LEU A 30 -24.16 8.72 -25.68
N GLY A 31 -23.82 7.92 -26.70
CA GLY A 31 -22.54 8.03 -27.44
C GLY A 31 -21.35 7.33 -26.78
N GLY A 32 -21.56 6.59 -25.67
CA GLY A 32 -20.48 5.91 -24.95
C GLY A 32 -19.87 4.75 -25.73
N ILE A 33 -18.58 4.84 -26.01
CA ILE A 33 -17.77 3.72 -26.50
C ILE A 33 -17.30 2.82 -25.35
N TYR A 34 -17.09 1.54 -25.65
CA TYR A 34 -16.60 0.52 -24.72
C TYR A 34 -15.32 -0.11 -25.26
N PRO A 35 -14.19 0.62 -25.22
CA PRO A 35 -12.87 0.02 -25.44
C PRO A 35 -12.56 -1.03 -24.36
N ASN A 36 -11.75 -2.01 -24.72
CA ASN A 36 -11.25 -3.01 -23.79
C ASN A 36 -10.17 -2.36 -22.92
N PHE A 37 -10.58 -1.82 -21.78
CA PHE A 37 -9.74 -1.09 -20.83
C PHE A 37 -10.12 -1.43 -19.36
N SER A 38 -9.19 -2.01 -18.59
CA SER A 38 -9.15 -1.93 -17.11
C SER A 38 -9.10 -0.48 -16.67
N LEU A 39 -9.31 -0.25 -15.37
CA LEU A 39 -9.33 1.07 -14.79
C LEU A 39 -8.35 1.15 -13.61
N CYS A 40 -7.34 2.02 -13.70
CA CYS A 40 -6.60 2.48 -12.53
C CYS A 40 -7.07 3.90 -12.17
N LEU A 41 -7.28 4.14 -10.87
CA LEU A 41 -7.72 5.41 -10.31
C LEU A 41 -6.68 5.89 -9.31
N ILE A 42 -6.17 7.11 -9.50
CA ILE A 42 -5.19 7.72 -8.59
C ILE A 42 -5.74 9.08 -8.12
N PRO A 43 -5.74 9.40 -6.82
CA PRO A 43 -6.09 10.73 -6.33
C PRO A 43 -5.15 11.77 -6.93
N TYR A 44 -5.71 12.80 -7.56
CA TYR A 44 -4.93 13.75 -8.34
C TYR A 44 -3.95 14.54 -7.46
N ARG A 45 -2.69 14.53 -7.87
CA ARG A 45 -1.57 15.34 -7.37
C ARG A 45 -0.76 15.77 -8.59
N LYS A 46 -0.25 17.00 -8.64
CA LYS A 46 0.43 17.53 -9.84
C LYS A 46 1.73 16.77 -10.11
N GLU A 47 2.38 16.35 -9.03
CA GLU A 47 3.62 15.59 -9.01
C GLU A 47 3.46 14.24 -9.73
N ILE A 48 2.28 13.60 -9.60
CA ILE A 48 1.98 12.29 -10.19
C ILE A 48 1.79 12.35 -11.72
N GLU A 49 1.49 13.50 -12.30
CA GLU A 49 1.31 13.62 -13.77
C GLU A 49 2.55 13.13 -14.51
N LYS A 50 3.73 13.60 -14.09
CA LYS A 50 5.02 13.24 -14.66
C LYS A 50 5.38 11.76 -14.42
N ASP A 51 5.20 11.28 -13.19
CA ASP A 51 5.48 9.88 -12.83
C ASP A 51 4.66 8.90 -13.71
N VAL A 52 3.40 9.23 -13.99
CA VAL A 52 2.51 8.40 -14.83
C VAL A 52 2.91 8.47 -16.30
N GLU A 53 3.33 9.63 -16.81
CA GLU A 53 3.85 9.77 -18.17
C GLU A 53 5.13 8.95 -18.38
N GLU A 54 6.08 9.00 -17.43
CA GLU A 54 7.33 8.22 -17.48
C GLU A 54 7.05 6.69 -17.46
N ILE A 55 6.20 6.21 -16.55
CA ILE A 55 5.80 4.79 -16.48
C ILE A 55 5.15 4.31 -17.79
N LEU A 56 4.36 5.16 -18.46
CA LEU A 56 3.69 4.81 -19.71
C LEU A 56 4.63 4.79 -20.92
N LEU A 57 5.68 5.62 -20.91
CA LEU A 57 6.74 5.60 -21.93
C LEU A 57 7.62 4.34 -21.78
N ASP A 58 8.05 4.03 -20.56
CA ASP A 58 8.92 2.88 -20.28
C ASP A 58 8.25 1.50 -20.48
N SER A 59 6.91 1.44 -20.46
CA SER A 59 6.15 0.18 -20.52
C SER A 59 5.73 -0.28 -21.92
N GLU A 60 6.15 0.42 -22.98
CA GLU A 60 5.73 0.19 -24.38
C GLU A 60 4.18 0.21 -24.59
N ILE A 61 3.42 0.81 -23.66
CA ILE A 61 1.95 0.87 -23.73
C ILE A 61 1.51 1.92 -24.76
N ASN A 62 1.46 1.47 -26.02
CA ASN A 62 1.06 2.26 -27.19
C ASN A 62 -0.41 2.76 -27.16
N LYS A 63 -1.21 2.41 -26.15
CA LYS A 63 -2.65 2.76 -26.03
C LYS A 63 -3.06 3.03 -24.58
N ALA A 64 -2.53 4.09 -23.99
CA ALA A 64 -3.01 4.65 -22.73
C ALA A 64 -3.81 5.94 -22.94
N ILE A 65 -4.84 6.17 -22.12
CA ILE A 65 -5.54 7.46 -22.02
C ILE A 65 -5.45 7.92 -20.58
N ILE A 66 -4.78 9.05 -20.35
CA ILE A 66 -4.72 9.75 -19.08
C ILE A 66 -5.78 10.86 -19.10
N MET A 67 -6.60 10.98 -18.06
CA MET A 67 -7.50 12.13 -17.91
C MET A 67 -7.68 12.55 -16.44
N VAL A 68 -7.70 13.86 -16.22
CA VAL A 68 -8.08 14.45 -14.93
C VAL A 68 -9.61 14.56 -14.87
N SER A 69 -10.21 13.76 -13.99
CA SER A 69 -11.66 13.70 -13.78
C SER A 69 -12.08 14.30 -12.43
N ARG A 70 -13.38 14.58 -12.26
CA ARG A 70 -13.98 14.92 -10.96
C ARG A 70 -15.31 14.18 -10.75
N PRO A 71 -15.64 13.72 -9.52
CA PRO A 71 -16.91 13.03 -9.28
C PRO A 71 -18.12 13.94 -9.51
N LEU A 72 -19.12 13.45 -10.25
CA LEU A 72 -20.28 14.25 -10.69
C LEU A 72 -21.06 14.97 -9.55
N LYS A 73 -21.06 14.38 -8.34
CA LYS A 73 -21.70 14.94 -7.13
C LYS A 73 -20.90 14.51 -5.90
N ARG A 74 -20.95 15.30 -4.82
CA ARG A 74 -20.27 15.02 -3.53
C ARG A 74 -20.52 13.62 -2.97
N LYS A 75 -21.71 13.03 -3.21
CA LYS A 75 -22.02 11.64 -2.82
C LYS A 75 -21.14 10.59 -3.51
N TYR A 76 -20.71 10.84 -4.75
CA TYR A 76 -19.80 9.96 -5.48
C TYR A 76 -18.34 10.18 -5.04
N ALA A 77 -17.96 11.43 -4.74
CA ALA A 77 -16.66 11.73 -4.12
C ALA A 77 -16.49 11.02 -2.77
N LYS A 78 -17.55 10.98 -1.93
CA LYS A 78 -17.56 10.18 -0.69
C LYS A 78 -17.35 8.69 -0.96
N LYS A 79 -18.08 8.09 -1.91
CA LYS A 79 -17.90 6.66 -2.25
C LYS A 79 -16.48 6.34 -2.71
N LEU A 80 -15.92 7.16 -3.60
CA LEU A 80 -14.56 6.97 -4.11
C LEU A 80 -13.51 7.14 -3.01
N PHE A 81 -13.71 8.10 -2.10
CA PHE A 81 -12.86 8.28 -0.92
C PHE A 81 -12.87 7.07 0.02
N GLU A 82 -14.04 6.48 0.32
CA GLU A 82 -14.09 5.28 1.16
C GLU A 82 -13.37 4.09 0.49
N ILE A 83 -13.47 3.89 -0.83
CA ILE A 83 -12.71 2.86 -1.56
C ILE A 83 -11.19 3.04 -1.37
N PHE A 84 -10.67 4.26 -1.51
CA PHE A 84 -9.25 4.53 -1.27
C PHE A 84 -8.86 4.31 0.20
N ARG A 85 -9.72 4.70 1.14
CA ARG A 85 -9.51 4.52 2.59
C ARG A 85 -9.55 3.04 3.00
N GLU A 86 -10.43 2.23 2.43
CA GLU A 86 -10.49 0.78 2.62
C GLU A 86 -9.24 0.11 2.03
N SER A 87 -8.78 0.53 0.86
CA SER A 87 -7.50 0.10 0.29
C SER A 87 -6.31 0.46 1.19
N ARG A 88 -6.21 1.70 1.69
CA ARG A 88 -5.16 2.10 2.65
C ARG A 88 -5.27 1.32 3.97
N ASN A 89 -6.49 1.05 4.46
CA ASN A 89 -6.69 0.27 5.69
C ASN A 89 -6.15 -1.15 5.56
N ARG A 90 -6.32 -1.82 4.40
CA ARG A 90 -5.79 -3.17 4.17
C ARG A 90 -4.27 -3.23 4.17
N GLU A 91 -3.60 -2.34 3.43
CA GLU A 91 -2.13 -2.25 3.47
C GLU A 91 -1.60 -1.96 4.90
N TYR A 92 -2.32 -1.20 5.73
CA TYR A 92 -1.96 -1.01 7.15
C TYR A 92 -2.33 -2.20 8.06
N LEU A 93 -3.17 -3.14 7.64
CA LEU A 93 -3.45 -4.37 8.39
C LEU A 93 -2.44 -5.45 8.05
N GLU A 94 -2.13 -5.62 6.76
CA GLU A 94 -1.04 -6.49 6.27
C GLU A 94 0.28 -6.13 6.96
N LEU A 95 0.69 -4.86 6.94
CA LEU A 95 1.88 -4.39 7.66
C LEU A 95 1.78 -4.53 9.20
N LEU A 96 0.57 -4.62 9.78
CA LEU A 96 0.42 -4.88 11.21
C LEU A 96 0.68 -6.36 11.56
N GLU A 97 0.17 -7.27 10.73
CA GLU A 97 0.40 -8.72 10.83
C GLU A 97 1.89 -9.05 10.69
N GLU A 98 2.57 -8.41 9.75
CA GLU A 98 4.02 -8.55 9.51
C GLU A 98 4.86 -8.02 10.69
N CYS A 99 4.44 -6.91 11.32
CA CYS A 99 5.07 -6.47 12.57
C CYS A 99 4.79 -7.43 13.74
N GLU A 100 3.69 -8.19 13.72
CA GLU A 100 3.40 -9.22 14.72
C GLU A 100 4.16 -10.53 14.43
N GLU A 101 4.62 -10.76 13.20
CA GLU A 101 5.56 -11.83 12.83
C GLU A 101 6.97 -11.50 13.29
N PHE A 102 7.47 -10.32 12.99
CA PHE A 102 8.74 -9.81 13.50
C PHE A 102 8.86 -9.90 15.03
N LEU A 103 7.78 -9.56 15.76
CA LEU A 103 7.74 -9.69 17.23
C LEU A 103 7.71 -11.14 17.72
N ARG A 104 7.12 -12.06 16.96
CA ARG A 104 7.16 -13.51 17.25
C ARG A 104 8.56 -14.06 17.04
N GLU A 105 9.21 -13.69 15.94
CA GLU A 105 10.57 -14.08 15.59
C GLU A 105 11.59 -13.68 16.68
N ILE A 106 11.60 -12.41 17.12
CA ILE A 106 12.42 -11.97 18.26
C ILE A 106 12.18 -12.82 19.50
N LYS A 107 10.91 -13.14 19.81
CA LYS A 107 10.56 -13.95 20.99
C LYS A 107 11.09 -15.37 20.85
N GLU A 108 10.90 -16.00 19.69
CA GLU A 108 11.37 -17.36 19.42
C GLU A 108 12.90 -17.45 19.46
N ASN A 109 13.62 -16.47 18.94
CA ASN A 109 15.07 -16.42 18.98
C ASN A 109 15.59 -16.27 20.42
N LEU A 110 14.95 -15.44 21.25
CA LEU A 110 15.24 -15.37 22.69
C LEU A 110 14.97 -16.69 23.41
N GLU A 111 13.85 -17.36 23.11
CA GLU A 111 13.45 -18.63 23.75
C GLU A 111 14.33 -19.82 23.34
N LYS A 112 14.77 -19.88 22.07
CA LYS A 112 15.72 -20.89 21.55
C LYS A 112 17.17 -20.58 21.97
N GLY A 113 17.44 -19.36 22.42
CA GLY A 113 18.80 -18.89 22.73
C GLY A 113 19.61 -18.47 21.50
N ASN A 114 18.98 -18.39 20.33
CA ASN A 114 19.53 -17.89 19.07
C ASN A 114 19.73 -16.37 19.15
N VAL A 115 20.75 -15.95 19.89
CA VAL A 115 21.07 -14.53 20.07
C VAL A 115 22.52 -14.33 19.68
N SER A 116 22.73 -13.90 18.44
CA SER A 116 24.02 -13.62 17.80
C SER A 116 24.02 -12.23 17.18
N GLU A 117 25.17 -11.78 16.68
CA GLU A 117 25.27 -10.52 15.93
C GLU A 117 24.65 -10.65 14.53
N GLU A 118 24.73 -11.83 13.91
CA GLU A 118 24.13 -12.16 12.62
C GLU A 118 22.59 -12.10 12.68
N GLU A 119 21.98 -12.74 13.67
CA GLU A 119 20.52 -12.66 13.92
C GLU A 119 20.08 -11.23 14.25
N ALA A 120 20.94 -10.43 14.90
CA ALA A 120 20.66 -9.02 15.17
C ALA A 120 20.68 -8.17 13.90
N GLU A 121 21.64 -8.40 12.99
CA GLU A 121 21.74 -7.73 11.69
C GLU A 121 20.56 -8.11 10.77
N GLU A 122 20.16 -9.39 10.74
CA GLU A 122 18.96 -9.84 10.00
C GLU A 122 17.69 -9.13 10.50
N LEU A 123 17.50 -9.04 11.82
CA LEU A 123 16.37 -8.32 12.42
C LEU A 123 16.43 -6.80 12.22
N GLU A 124 17.62 -6.19 12.14
CA GLU A 124 17.77 -4.77 11.77
C GLU A 124 17.33 -4.52 10.32
N ASN A 125 17.75 -5.37 9.38
CA ASN A 125 17.34 -5.30 7.96
C ASN A 125 15.82 -5.54 7.78
N ALA A 126 15.24 -6.47 8.55
CA ALA A 126 13.80 -6.71 8.56
C ALA A 126 13.03 -5.48 9.10
N LEU A 127 13.50 -4.86 10.19
CA LEU A 127 12.87 -3.65 10.74
C LEU A 127 12.98 -2.45 9.78
N GLU A 128 14.10 -2.27 9.08
CA GLU A 128 14.21 -1.23 8.05
C GLU A 128 13.20 -1.46 6.91
N SER A 129 13.02 -2.71 6.48
CA SER A 129 12.04 -3.08 5.45
C SER A 129 10.60 -2.74 5.88
N LEU A 130 10.22 -3.01 7.13
CA LEU A 130 8.93 -2.62 7.71
C LEU A 130 8.78 -1.08 7.82
N GLU A 131 9.83 -0.36 8.25
CA GLU A 131 9.82 1.12 8.30
C GLU A 131 9.73 1.75 6.89
N LYS A 132 10.34 1.13 5.87
CA LYS A 132 10.25 1.54 4.46
C LYS A 132 8.85 1.35 3.91
N TRP A 133 8.26 0.16 4.06
CA TRP A 133 6.90 -0.13 3.62
C TRP A 133 5.89 0.82 4.28
N PHE A 134 6.06 1.13 5.56
CA PHE A 134 5.24 2.14 6.24
C PHE A 134 5.29 3.52 5.56
N LYS A 135 6.49 4.01 5.20
CA LYS A 135 6.68 5.29 4.49
C LYS A 135 6.00 5.26 3.12
N GLU A 136 6.06 4.14 2.40
CA GLU A 136 5.39 3.97 1.11
C GLU A 136 3.86 4.02 1.23
N ILE A 137 3.27 3.37 2.25
CA ILE A 137 1.82 3.48 2.51
C ILE A 137 1.44 4.92 2.90
N GLU A 138 2.27 5.60 3.70
CA GLU A 138 2.06 7.00 4.08
C GLU A 138 2.09 7.94 2.87
N ALA A 139 3.04 7.75 1.93
CA ALA A 139 3.16 8.55 0.70
C ALA A 139 1.96 8.38 -0.26
N LYS A 140 1.29 7.21 -0.22
CA LYS A 140 0.05 6.95 -0.97
C LYS A 140 -1.17 7.69 -0.39
N GLY A 141 -1.16 8.09 0.90
CA GLY A 141 -2.10 9.05 1.47
C GLY A 141 -2.62 8.76 2.89
N HIS A 142 -2.96 9.81 3.65
CA HIS A 142 -3.25 9.73 5.10
C HIS A 142 -4.73 9.50 5.49
N TRP A 143 -5.53 8.84 4.66
CA TRP A 143 -6.98 8.71 4.90
C TRP A 143 -7.37 7.71 6.01
N SER A 144 -6.41 6.92 6.47
CA SER A 144 -6.59 5.80 7.41
C SER A 144 -5.93 6.06 8.76
N ALA A 145 -6.17 7.23 9.36
CA ALA A 145 -5.53 7.70 10.60
C ALA A 145 -5.68 6.76 11.82
N GLY A 146 -6.68 5.87 11.84
CA GLY A 146 -6.81 4.81 12.84
C GLY A 146 -5.74 3.73 12.69
N ALA A 147 -5.75 3.02 11.56
CA ALA A 147 -4.80 1.96 11.25
C ALA A 147 -3.34 2.46 11.24
N ARG A 148 -3.10 3.62 10.61
CA ARG A 148 -1.80 4.33 10.63
C ARG A 148 -1.23 4.51 12.05
N ARG A 149 -2.06 4.87 13.03
CA ARG A 149 -1.61 5.03 14.44
C ARG A 149 -1.30 3.69 15.10
N LYS A 150 -2.06 2.63 14.81
CA LYS A 150 -1.77 1.28 15.30
C LYS A 150 -0.42 0.80 14.79
N VAL A 151 -0.20 0.82 13.48
CA VAL A 151 1.08 0.42 12.85
C VAL A 151 2.25 1.25 13.39
N ARG A 152 2.12 2.58 13.47
CA ARG A 152 3.16 3.45 14.04
C ARG A 152 3.47 3.12 15.51
N SER A 153 2.49 2.65 16.28
CA SER A 153 2.71 2.17 17.65
C SER A 153 3.41 0.81 17.68
N LYS A 154 3.02 -0.09 16.77
CA LYS A 154 3.58 -1.44 16.66
C LYS A 154 5.03 -1.43 16.15
N LEU A 155 5.37 -0.60 15.16
CA LEU A 155 6.77 -0.38 14.74
C LEU A 155 7.67 0.14 15.87
N ARG A 156 7.15 0.99 16.77
CA ARG A 156 7.89 1.42 17.97
C ARG A 156 8.12 0.26 18.94
N GLU A 157 7.14 -0.63 19.10
CA GLU A 157 7.28 -1.86 19.89
C GLU A 157 8.36 -2.78 19.28
N CYS A 158 8.32 -3.00 17.96
CA CYS A 158 9.34 -3.75 17.21
C CYS A 158 10.75 -3.19 17.48
N LYS A 159 10.93 -1.87 17.33
CA LYS A 159 12.20 -1.18 17.57
C LYS A 159 12.72 -1.33 19.01
N LEU A 160 11.84 -1.19 20.01
CA LEU A 160 12.22 -1.38 21.42
C LEU A 160 12.59 -2.84 21.75
N ARG A 161 11.91 -3.80 21.12
CA ARG A 161 12.23 -5.23 21.27
C ARG A 161 13.57 -5.58 20.61
N LEU A 162 13.84 -5.07 19.42
CA LEU A 162 15.12 -5.24 18.74
C LEU A 162 16.28 -4.63 19.55
N GLN A 163 16.12 -3.42 20.08
CA GLN A 163 17.13 -2.82 20.98
C GLN A 163 17.42 -3.69 22.21
N SER A 164 16.40 -4.35 22.75
CA SER A 164 16.57 -5.30 23.87
C SER A 164 17.32 -6.56 23.43
N PHE A 165 17.02 -7.08 22.24
CA PHE A 165 17.69 -8.24 21.64
C PHE A 165 19.19 -7.98 21.37
N ILE A 166 19.51 -6.84 20.74
CA ILE A 166 20.90 -6.40 20.49
C ILE A 166 21.69 -6.29 21.80
N THR A 167 21.07 -5.73 22.85
CA THR A 167 21.72 -5.61 24.17
C THR A 167 22.05 -6.98 24.77
N GLU A 168 21.15 -7.95 24.65
CA GLU A 168 21.38 -9.35 25.08
C GLU A 168 22.49 -10.02 24.25
N ALA A 169 22.52 -9.80 22.92
CA ALA A 169 23.58 -10.32 22.04
C ALA A 169 24.97 -9.83 22.45
N LEU A 170 25.12 -8.52 22.68
CA LEU A 170 26.37 -7.92 23.12
C LEU A 170 26.82 -8.46 24.49
N ASN A 171 25.90 -8.56 25.47
CA ASN A 171 26.23 -9.08 26.81
C ASN A 171 26.74 -10.53 26.78
N ARG A 172 26.19 -11.37 25.89
CA ARG A 172 26.63 -12.77 25.71
C ARG A 172 28.02 -12.87 25.07
N LYS A 173 28.39 -11.90 24.21
CA LYS A 173 29.73 -11.81 23.63
C LYS A 173 30.78 -11.49 24.70
N THR A 174 30.52 -10.52 25.57
CA THR A 174 31.44 -10.12 26.67
C THR A 174 31.70 -11.23 27.71
N HIS A 175 30.81 -12.22 27.84
CA HIS A 175 31.00 -13.36 28.75
C HIS A 175 31.73 -14.56 28.10
N ARG A 176 32.07 -14.49 26.82
CA ARG A 176 32.77 -15.55 26.06
C ARG A 176 34.19 -15.14 25.63
N SER A 177 34.61 -13.92 25.95
CA SER A 177 35.92 -13.32 25.68
C SER A 177 36.72 -13.16 26.97
#